data_AF-A0A9D6F9X6-F1
#
_entry.id   AF-A0A9D6F9X6-F1
#
_cell.length_a   1.000
_cell.length_b   1.000
_cell.length_c   1.000
_cell.angle_alpha   90.00
_cell.angle_beta   90.00
_cell.angle_gamma   90.00
#
_symmetry.space_group_name_H-M   'P 1'
#
loop_
_entity.id
_entity.type
_entity.pdbx_description
1 polymer ?
#
loop_
_entity_poly.entity_id
_entity_poly.type
_entity_poly.pdbx_seq_one_letter_code
_entity_poly.pdbx_strand_id
1 'polypeptide(L)'
;SIGDYVLSGGELAAAVLADAVTRLLPGALGNEASAVRESFTAAVGETAGGLLDCPHYTRPAEFREMPVPEVLLSGDHRRIQEWRRKKAFEKTWRNRPDLLAGTTLDAEQRQWLAELEKESVR
;
A
#
# COMPACT_ATOMS: atom_id res chain seq x y z
N SER A 1 -4.97 22.31 1.88
CA SER A 1 -4.18 22.13 0.63
C SER A 1 -4.18 20.65 0.27
N ILE A 2 -4.14 20.28 -1.02
CA ILE A 2 -4.02 18.88 -1.49
C ILE A 2 -2.60 18.51 -1.94
N GLY A 3 -1.64 19.42 -1.76
CA GLY A 3 -0.21 19.18 -1.96
C GLY A 3 0.56 20.47 -2.22
N ASP A 4 1.89 20.34 -2.31
CA ASP A 4 2.81 21.46 -2.46
C ASP A 4 3.03 21.81 -3.94
N TYR A 5 1.97 22.33 -4.57
CA TYR A 5 1.96 22.79 -5.95
C TYR A 5 0.87 23.85 -6.16
N VAL A 6 0.97 24.61 -7.25
CA VAL A 6 0.05 25.72 -7.57
C VAL A 6 -0.98 25.28 -8.61
N LEU A 7 -2.25 25.57 -8.34
CA LEU A 7 -3.36 25.41 -9.28
C LEU A 7 -3.90 26.79 -9.71
N SER A 8 -4.53 26.86 -10.87
CA SER A 8 -5.18 28.09 -11.36
C SER A 8 -6.43 28.47 -10.56
N GLY A 9 -7.03 27.50 -9.86
CA GLY A 9 -8.28 27.63 -9.11
C GLY A 9 -8.48 26.45 -8.15
N GLY A 10 -9.54 26.52 -7.34
CA GLY A 10 -9.81 25.54 -6.28
C GLY A 10 -10.66 24.34 -6.71
N GLU A 11 -11.18 24.33 -7.93
CA GLU A 11 -12.20 23.38 -8.41
C GLU A 11 -11.67 21.94 -8.40
N LEU A 12 -10.44 21.71 -8.87
CA LEU A 12 -9.81 20.40 -8.84
C LEU A 12 -9.53 19.93 -7.40
N ALA A 13 -9.13 20.85 -6.51
CA ALA A 13 -8.91 20.51 -5.11
C ALA A 13 -10.22 20.12 -4.40
N ALA A 14 -11.32 20.82 -4.71
CA ALA A 14 -12.65 20.49 -4.22
C ALA A 14 -13.13 19.12 -4.74
N ALA A 15 -12.91 18.82 -6.03
CA ALA A 15 -13.27 17.53 -6.62
C ALA A 15 -12.49 16.36 -6.01
N VAL A 16 -11.18 16.52 -5.80
CA VAL A 16 -10.33 15.51 -5.12
C VAL A 16 -10.83 15.24 -3.70
N LEU A 17 -11.16 16.30 -2.94
CA LEU A 17 -11.67 16.15 -1.59
C LEU A 17 -13.04 15.46 -1.57
N ALA A 18 -13.95 15.87 -2.47
CA ALA A 18 -15.27 15.29 -2.57
C ALA A 18 -15.21 13.79 -2.90
N ASP A 19 -14.36 13.38 -3.85
CA ASP A 19 -14.14 11.97 -4.17
C ASP A 19 -13.60 11.19 -2.96
N ALA A 20 -12.50 11.66 -2.36
CA ALA A 20 -11.86 10.98 -1.23
C ALA A 20 -12.80 10.77 -0.05
N VAL A 21 -13.61 11.77 0.31
CA VAL A 21 -14.57 11.68 1.42
C VAL A 21 -15.77 10.80 1.06
N THR A 22 -16.28 10.93 -0.17
CA THR A 22 -17.45 10.15 -0.62
C THR A 22 -17.17 8.65 -0.59
N ARG A 23 -15.95 8.23 -0.92
CA ARG A 23 -15.52 6.81 -0.87
C ARG A 23 -15.60 6.19 0.53
N LEU A 24 -15.59 7.00 1.58
CA LEU A 24 -15.71 6.54 2.97
C LEU A 24 -17.18 6.40 3.42
N LEU A 25 -18.14 6.87 2.62
CA LEU A 25 -19.56 6.76 2.95
C LEU A 25 -20.06 5.33 2.72
N PRO A 26 -20.88 4.77 3.63
CA PRO A 26 -21.48 3.45 3.44
C PRO A 26 -22.25 3.34 2.13
N GLY A 27 -22.01 2.26 1.37
CA GLY A 27 -22.66 2.02 0.08
C GLY A 27 -22.07 2.79 -1.11
N ALA A 28 -21.10 3.69 -0.92
CA ALA A 28 -20.45 4.39 -2.03
C ALA A 28 -19.49 3.47 -2.80
N LEU A 29 -18.80 2.57 -2.10
CA LEU A 29 -17.96 1.54 -2.68
C LEU A 29 -18.75 0.23 -2.72
N GLY A 30 -19.08 -0.27 -3.91
CA GLY A 30 -19.84 -1.51 -4.06
C GLY A 30 -19.25 -2.70 -3.29
N ASN A 31 -17.93 -2.71 -3.07
CA ASN A 31 -17.26 -3.62 -2.13
C ASN A 31 -16.58 -2.82 -1.01
N GLU A 32 -17.11 -2.93 0.20
CA GLU A 32 -16.59 -2.22 1.38
C GLU A 32 -15.15 -2.60 1.73
N ALA A 33 -14.71 -3.82 1.39
CA ALA A 33 -13.35 -4.28 1.62
C ALA A 33 -12.30 -3.57 0.74
N SER A 34 -12.74 -2.72 -0.21
CA SER A 34 -11.86 -1.85 -0.99
C SER A 34 -11.31 -0.72 -0.12
N ALA A 35 -12.12 -0.01 0.65
CA ALA A 35 -11.64 1.09 1.51
C ALA A 35 -10.67 0.65 2.60
N VAL A 36 -10.75 -0.62 3.03
CA VAL A 36 -9.92 -1.17 4.12
C VAL A 36 -8.51 -1.58 3.64
N ARG A 37 -8.33 -1.79 2.33
CA ARG A 37 -7.08 -2.32 1.76
C ARG A 37 -6.53 -1.38 0.70
N GLU A 38 -6.20 -0.16 1.14
CA GLU A 38 -5.61 0.88 0.29
C GLU A 38 -4.34 1.45 0.94
N SER A 39 -3.56 2.18 0.15
CA SER A 39 -2.39 2.89 0.66
C SER A 39 -2.80 3.88 1.75
N PHE A 40 -1.93 4.08 2.74
CA PHE A 40 -2.13 5.02 3.86
C PHE A 40 -3.25 4.66 4.84
N THR A 41 -3.91 3.51 4.67
CA THR A 41 -4.87 3.00 5.66
C THR A 41 -4.08 2.53 6.89
N ALA A 42 -4.23 3.23 8.01
CA ALA A 42 -3.73 2.79 9.32
C ALA A 42 -4.84 2.06 10.08
N ALA A 43 -4.49 1.06 10.89
CA ALA A 43 -5.46 0.51 11.84
C ALA A 43 -5.83 1.59 12.87
N VAL A 44 -7.10 1.66 13.23
CA VAL A 44 -7.60 2.62 14.23
C VAL A 44 -6.83 2.41 15.55
N GLY A 45 -6.06 3.42 15.96
CA GLY A 45 -5.25 3.39 17.18
C GLY A 45 -3.75 3.14 16.97
N GLU A 46 -3.28 2.94 15.73
CA GLU A 46 -1.86 2.85 15.43
C GLU A 46 -1.27 4.23 15.06
N THR A 47 -0.10 4.53 15.64
CA THR A 47 0.68 5.74 15.38
C THR A 47 1.57 5.62 14.13
N ALA A 48 1.43 4.53 13.37
CA ALA A 48 2.17 4.32 12.14
C ALA A 48 1.51 5.03 10.95
N GLY A 49 2.32 5.71 10.12
CA GLY A 49 1.86 6.13 8.80
C GLY A 49 1.48 4.88 8.02
N GLY A 50 0.23 4.78 7.56
CA GLY A 50 -0.24 3.60 6.82
C GLY A 50 0.71 3.28 5.65
N LEU A 51 0.94 1.99 5.41
CA LEU A 51 1.86 1.53 4.36
C LEU A 51 1.29 1.85 2.96
N LEU A 52 2.16 1.87 1.95
CA LEU A 52 1.73 1.77 0.56
C LEU A 52 1.17 0.38 0.29
N ASP A 53 0.15 0.30 -0.56
CA ASP A 53 -0.48 -0.96 -0.93
C ASP A 53 0.45 -1.84 -1.79
N CYS A 54 0.24 -3.15 -1.69
CA CYS A 54 0.98 -4.19 -2.38
C CYS A 54 0.78 -4.17 -3.91
N PRO A 55 1.69 -4.77 -4.70
CA PRO A 55 1.50 -4.91 -6.12
C PRO A 55 0.37 -5.91 -6.43
N HIS A 56 -0.50 -5.52 -7.35
CA HIS A 56 -1.63 -6.32 -7.81
C HIS A 56 -1.36 -6.92 -9.17
N TYR A 57 -1.82 -8.16 -9.35
CA TYR A 57 -1.68 -8.92 -10.59
C TYR A 57 -3.06 -9.39 -11.05
N THR A 58 -3.23 -9.47 -12.35
CA THR A 58 -4.43 -10.01 -12.99
C THR A 58 -4.02 -10.85 -14.19
N ARG A 59 -4.99 -11.49 -14.83
CA ARG A 59 -4.76 -12.33 -16.01
C ARG A 59 -4.12 -11.49 -17.14
N PRO A 60 -3.24 -12.10 -17.97
CA PRO A 60 -2.79 -13.50 -17.96
C PRO A 60 -1.73 -13.83 -16.88
N ALA A 61 -1.46 -15.12 -16.64
CA ALA A 61 -0.49 -15.57 -15.63
C ALA A 61 0.97 -15.23 -15.97
N GLU A 62 1.26 -14.94 -17.23
CA GLU A 62 2.53 -14.40 -17.70
C GLU A 62 2.24 -13.31 -18.72
N PHE A 63 2.88 -12.14 -18.55
CA PHE A 63 2.75 -11.02 -19.47
C PHE A 63 4.12 -10.47 -19.80
N ARG A 64 4.52 -10.54 -21.08
CA ARG A 64 5.84 -10.09 -21.56
C ARG A 64 7.00 -10.71 -20.77
N GLU A 65 7.00 -12.04 -20.64
CA GLU A 65 8.04 -12.79 -19.91
C GLU A 65 8.12 -12.43 -18.41
N MET A 66 7.13 -11.70 -17.87
CA MET A 66 6.99 -11.43 -16.44
C MET A 66 5.90 -12.34 -15.86
N PRO A 67 6.26 -13.43 -15.18
CA PRO A 67 5.30 -14.32 -14.54
C PRO A 67 4.68 -13.65 -13.30
N VAL A 68 3.41 -13.95 -13.05
CA VAL A 68 2.79 -13.66 -11.75
C VAL A 68 3.52 -14.46 -10.65
N PRO A 69 3.85 -13.85 -9.50
CA PRO A 69 4.47 -14.57 -8.39
C PRO A 69 3.74 -15.87 -8.03
N GLU A 70 4.45 -16.99 -7.97
CA GLU A 70 3.86 -18.33 -7.75
C GLU A 70 2.98 -18.39 -6.49
N VAL A 71 3.34 -17.66 -5.43
CA VAL A 71 2.54 -17.56 -4.20
C VAL A 71 1.12 -17.06 -4.46
N LEU A 72 0.92 -16.17 -5.44
CA LEU A 72 -0.40 -15.66 -5.81
C LEU A 72 -1.23 -16.68 -6.62
N LEU A 73 -0.57 -17.68 -7.19
CA LEU A 73 -1.21 -18.78 -7.92
C LEU A 73 -1.47 -20.01 -7.03
N SER A 74 -0.91 -20.03 -5.82
CA SER A 74 -0.94 -21.20 -4.93
C SER A 74 -2.30 -21.50 -4.28
N GLY A 75 -3.19 -20.51 -4.20
CA GLY A 75 -4.45 -20.61 -3.43
C GLY A 75 -4.27 -20.59 -1.90
N ASP A 76 -3.04 -20.55 -1.40
CA ASP A 76 -2.77 -20.46 0.04
C ASP A 76 -2.99 -19.02 0.54
N HIS A 77 -4.18 -18.77 1.09
CA HIS A 77 -4.57 -17.45 1.57
C HIS A 77 -3.62 -16.86 2.61
N ARG A 78 -3.03 -17.69 3.48
CA ARG A 78 -2.09 -17.23 4.52
C ARG A 78 -0.79 -16.77 3.88
N ARG A 79 -0.21 -17.58 2.99
CA ARG A 79 1.03 -17.21 2.28
C ARG A 79 0.83 -15.99 1.38
N ILE A 80 -0.33 -15.86 0.76
CA ILE A 80 -0.69 -14.67 -0.03
C ILE A 80 -0.74 -13.43 0.86
N GLN A 81 -1.35 -13.52 2.04
CA GLN A 81 -1.44 -12.39 2.97
C GLN A 81 -0.06 -11.96 3.48
N GLU A 82 0.79 -12.92 3.87
CA GLU A 82 2.18 -12.67 4.28
C GLU A 82 2.99 -12.00 3.16
N TRP A 83 2.87 -12.52 1.94
CA TRP A 83 3.54 -11.94 0.77
C TRP A 83 3.07 -10.50 0.50
N ARG A 84 1.76 -10.23 0.59
CA ARG A 84 1.20 -8.88 0.40
C ARG A 84 1.73 -7.92 1.46
N ARG A 85 1.77 -8.32 2.74
CA ARG A 85 2.34 -7.51 3.83
C ARG A 85 3.81 -7.18 3.58
N LYS A 86 4.63 -8.19 3.23
CA LYS A 86 6.05 -7.99 2.93
C LYS A 86 6.25 -7.05 1.75
N LYS A 87 5.49 -7.22 0.66
CA LYS A 87 5.60 -6.37 -0.54
C LYS A 87 5.08 -4.94 -0.34
N ALA A 88 4.05 -4.74 0.46
CA ALA A 88 3.61 -3.41 0.90
C ALA A 88 4.73 -2.69 1.68
N PHE A 89 5.35 -3.39 2.63
CA PHE A 89 6.46 -2.86 3.41
C PHE A 89 7.68 -2.52 2.54
N GLU A 90 8.12 -3.43 1.67
CA GLU A 90 9.23 -3.23 0.72
C GLU A 90 9.00 -2.02 -0.19
N LYS A 91 7.80 -1.89 -0.76
CA LYS A 91 7.43 -0.76 -1.60
C LYS A 91 7.43 0.56 -0.82
N THR A 92 6.96 0.53 0.43
CA THR A 92 6.95 1.70 1.32
C THR A 92 8.38 2.11 1.66
N TRP A 93 9.21 1.18 2.10
CA TRP A 93 10.63 1.44 2.39
C TRP A 93 11.37 2.05 1.20
N ARG A 94 11.16 1.51 -0.01
CA ARG A 94 11.85 2.00 -1.21
C ARG A 94 11.36 3.37 -1.68
N ASN A 95 10.05 3.61 -1.64
CA ASN A 95 9.45 4.78 -2.31
C ASN A 95 9.05 5.91 -1.36
N ARG A 96 8.72 5.59 -0.11
CA ARG A 96 8.25 6.51 0.94
C ARG A 96 8.79 6.10 2.32
N PRO A 97 10.13 6.05 2.49
CA PRO A 97 10.74 5.67 3.77
C PRO A 97 10.34 6.61 4.93
N ASP A 98 9.91 7.83 4.61
CA ASP A 98 9.35 8.79 5.57
C ASP A 98 8.10 8.27 6.29
N LEU A 99 7.32 7.38 5.67
CA LEU A 99 6.15 6.76 6.32
C LEU A 99 6.52 5.73 7.38
N LEU A 100 7.76 5.21 7.34
CA LEU A 100 8.28 4.28 8.34
C LEU A 100 9.00 5.03 9.47
N ALA A 101 9.47 6.25 9.22
CA ALA A 101 10.15 7.07 10.21
C ALA A 101 9.20 7.42 11.36
N GLY A 102 9.65 7.20 12.61
CA GLY A 102 8.84 7.48 13.80
C GLY A 102 7.78 6.41 14.13
N THR A 103 7.68 5.34 13.35
CA THR A 103 6.78 4.22 13.61
C THR A 103 7.46 3.12 14.43
N THR A 104 6.71 2.43 15.30
CA THR A 104 7.24 1.27 16.01
C THR A 104 7.08 0.03 15.14
N LEU A 105 8.20 -0.43 14.57
CA LEU A 105 8.20 -1.66 13.78
C LEU A 105 8.11 -2.90 14.66
N ASP A 106 7.26 -3.85 14.24
CA ASP A 106 7.16 -5.18 14.83
C ASP A 106 8.41 -6.04 14.52
N ALA A 107 8.47 -7.25 15.07
CA ALA A 107 9.62 -8.14 14.89
C ALA A 107 9.81 -8.57 13.42
N GLU A 108 8.72 -8.82 12.69
CA GLU A 108 8.76 -9.24 11.28
C GLU A 108 9.26 -8.09 10.40
N GLN A 109 8.74 -6.88 10.61
CA GLN A 109 9.11 -5.67 9.88
C GLN A 109 10.57 -5.30 10.12
N ARG A 110 11.07 -5.43 11.34
CA ARG A 110 12.51 -5.22 11.64
C ARG A 110 13.38 -6.24 10.91
N GLN A 111 12.96 -7.49 10.84
CA GLN A 111 13.66 -8.51 10.07
C GLN A 111 13.68 -8.15 8.59
N TRP A 112 12.53 -7.81 8.00
CA TRP A 112 12.46 -7.42 6.58
C TRP A 112 13.30 -6.18 6.28
N LEU A 113 13.30 -5.19 7.16
CA LEU A 113 14.15 -4.00 7.01
C LEU A 113 15.63 -4.39 6.95
N ALA A 114 16.08 -5.25 7.86
CA ALA A 114 17.47 -5.72 7.87
C ALA A 114 17.83 -6.58 6.64
N GLU A 115 16.87 -7.31 6.06
CA GLU A 115 17.05 -8.02 4.78
C GLU A 115 17.22 -7.03 3.62
N LEU A 116 16.34 -6.03 3.51
CA LEU A 116 16.34 -5.03 2.44
C LEU A 116 17.59 -4.14 2.47
N GLU A 117 18.04 -3.74 3.66
CA GLU A 117 19.29 -2.97 3.81
C GLU A 117 20.51 -3.76 3.34
N LYS A 118 20.56 -5.07 3.60
CA LYS A 118 21.65 -5.94 3.10
C LYS A 118 21.61 -6.10 1.58
N GLU A 119 20.43 -6.19 0.98
CA GLU A 119 20.26 -6.28 -0.47
C GLU A 119 20.65 -4.98 -1.18
N SER A 120 20.36 -3.82 -0.59
CA SER A 120 20.67 -2.51 -1.18
C SER A 120 22.16 -2.13 -1.15
N VAL A 121 22.96 -2.80 -0.32
CA VAL A 121 24.42 -2.56 -0.20
C VAL A 121 25.22 -3.46 -1.15
N ARG A 122 24.57 -4.44 -1.79
CA ARG A 122 25.16 -5.31 -2.81
C ARG A 122 25.02 -4.71 -4.21
#